data_AF-A0A3D4AXA1-F1
#
_entry.id   AF-A0A3D4AXA1-F1
#
_cell.length_a   1.000
_cell.length_b   1.000
_cell.length_c   1.000
_cell.angle_alpha   90.00
_cell.angle_beta   90.00
_cell.angle_gamma   90.00
#
_symmetry.space_group_name_H-M   'P 1'
#
loop_
_entity.id
_entity.type
_entity.pdbx_description
1 polymer ?
#
loop_
_entity_poly.entity_id
_entity_poly.type
_entity_poly.pdbx_seq_one_letter_code
_entity_poly.pdbx_strand_id
1 'polypeptide(L)'
;MVTRKLVWGCLMMLLTISCTASEQEEAPDITASRAPQPLDVGQIEQITGLQGILQDGEYKIAVPQNDLNVSVDGFRIIPPMGLTTWAAFIPTPDGGMVMGDFVVLEDEVGPVQQTLIDG
;
A
#
# COMPACT_ATOMS: atom_id res chain seq x y z
N MET A 1 -17.68 16.37 50.29
CA MET A 1 -16.65 15.70 49.43
C MET A 1 -16.99 14.25 49.04
N VAL A 2 -18.16 13.67 49.37
CA VAL A 2 -18.50 12.27 49.06
C VAL A 2 -19.46 12.11 47.88
N THR A 3 -20.26 13.12 47.54
CA THR A 3 -21.37 12.98 46.57
C THR A 3 -20.98 13.12 45.09
N ARG A 4 -19.78 13.65 44.76
CA ARG A 4 -19.32 13.81 43.36
C ARG A 4 -18.59 12.57 42.82
N LYS A 5 -18.08 11.69 43.70
CA LYS A 5 -17.40 10.44 43.30
C LYS A 5 -18.37 9.31 42.95
N LEU A 6 -19.59 9.33 43.51
CA LEU A 6 -20.59 8.28 43.28
C LEU A 6 -21.28 8.41 41.90
N VAL A 7 -21.56 9.65 41.47
CA VAL A 7 -22.23 9.92 40.18
C VAL A 7 -21.30 9.64 39.00
N TRP A 8 -19.99 9.88 39.15
CA TRP A 8 -19.02 9.64 38.08
C TRP A 8 -18.65 8.15 37.94
N GLY A 9 -18.78 7.36 39.01
CA GLY A 9 -18.60 5.90 38.96
C GLY A 9 -19.73 5.18 38.21
N CYS A 10 -20.99 5.56 38.43
CA CYS A 10 -22.13 4.93 37.72
C CYS A 10 -22.17 5.29 36.23
N LEU A 11 -21.71 6.48 35.83
CA LEU A 11 -21.71 6.90 34.42
C LEU A 11 -20.61 6.20 33.60
N MET A 12 -19.49 5.84 34.23
CA MET A 12 -18.39 5.12 33.58
C MET A 12 -18.60 3.60 33.48
N MET A 13 -19.49 3.03 34.30
CA MET A 13 -19.77 1.58 34.28
C MET A 13 -20.94 1.20 33.37
N LEU A 14 -21.78 2.16 32.96
CA LEU A 14 -22.90 1.93 32.04
C LEU A 14 -22.54 2.10 30.55
N LEU A 15 -21.37 2.67 30.23
CA LEU A 15 -20.94 2.83 28.83
C LEU A 15 -20.15 1.63 28.29
N THR A 16 -19.78 0.67 29.14
CA THR A 16 -18.95 -0.50 28.78
C THR A 16 -19.73 -1.80 28.59
N ILE A 17 -21.05 -1.83 28.77
CA ILE A 17 -21.82 -3.10 28.82
C ILE A 17 -22.88 -3.26 27.71
N SER A 18 -23.31 -2.19 27.03
CA SER A 18 -24.33 -2.32 25.98
C SER A 18 -23.78 -2.13 24.57
N CYS A 19 -23.00 -3.09 24.09
CA CYS A 19 -23.15 -3.61 22.72
C CYS A 19 -22.36 -4.94 22.61
N THR A 20 -22.82 -5.93 23.36
CA THR A 20 -22.50 -7.33 23.15
C THR A 20 -23.14 -7.78 21.83
N ALA A 21 -22.29 -8.33 20.96
CA ALA A 21 -22.47 -9.53 20.13
C ALA A 21 -23.83 -9.83 19.45
N SER A 22 -23.66 -10.11 18.15
CA SER A 22 -24.45 -10.96 17.22
C SER A 22 -25.86 -10.47 16.84
N GLU A 23 -26.37 -10.58 15.61
CA GLU A 23 -26.04 -11.38 14.43
C GLU A 23 -26.05 -10.47 13.16
N GLN A 24 -25.09 -10.64 12.24
CA GLN A 24 -25.25 -10.20 10.85
C GLN A 24 -25.59 -11.44 10.02
N GLU A 25 -26.88 -11.59 9.71
CA GLU A 25 -27.38 -12.58 8.77
C GLU A 25 -26.98 -12.15 7.34
N GLU A 26 -26.24 -13.05 6.69
CA GLU A 26 -25.77 -12.93 5.32
C GLU A 26 -26.94 -13.09 4.35
N ALA A 27 -27.24 -12.04 3.57
CA ALA A 27 -27.98 -12.14 2.32
C ALA A 27 -27.00 -11.81 1.18
N PRO A 28 -26.91 -12.61 0.11
CA PRO A 28 -26.01 -12.31 -0.99
C PRO A 28 -26.64 -11.24 -1.87
N ASP A 29 -26.30 -9.97 -1.61
CA ASP A 29 -26.60 -8.88 -2.54
C ASP A 29 -25.46 -8.77 -3.58
N ILE A 30 -25.73 -9.28 -4.77
CA ILE A 30 -24.83 -9.24 -5.93
C ILE A 30 -24.82 -7.82 -6.54
N THR A 31 -24.69 -6.74 -5.75
CA THR A 31 -24.46 -5.36 -6.24
C THR A 31 -23.81 -4.46 -5.17
N ALA A 32 -22.98 -5.01 -4.28
CA ALA A 32 -22.15 -4.15 -3.41
C ALA A 32 -20.86 -3.75 -4.15
N SER A 33 -20.80 -2.52 -4.66
CA SER A 33 -19.52 -1.87 -4.94
C SER A 33 -18.75 -1.80 -3.62
N ARG A 34 -17.84 -2.75 -3.41
CA ARG A 34 -17.07 -2.88 -2.18
C ARG A 34 -16.22 -1.62 -2.03
N ALA A 35 -16.32 -0.93 -0.89
CA ALA A 35 -15.40 0.16 -0.61
C ALA A 35 -13.95 -0.39 -0.66
N PRO A 36 -13.01 0.31 -1.34
CA PRO A 36 -11.63 -0.13 -1.42
C PRO A 36 -11.10 -0.38 -0.01
N GLN A 37 -10.55 -1.58 0.23
CA GLN A 37 -9.92 -1.85 1.51
C GLN A 37 -8.60 -1.08 1.58
N PRO A 38 -8.25 -0.50 2.75
CA PRO A 38 -6.97 0.19 2.89
C PRO A 38 -5.80 -0.78 2.63
N LEU A 39 -4.74 -0.27 1.99
CA LEU A 39 -3.53 -1.04 1.69
C LEU A 39 -2.80 -1.43 2.98
N ASP A 40 -2.38 -2.69 3.09
CA ASP A 40 -1.45 -3.14 4.12
C ASP A 40 -0.01 -2.80 3.70
N VAL A 41 0.43 -1.60 4.07
CA VAL A 41 1.78 -1.12 3.80
C VAL A 41 2.84 -2.03 4.44
N GLY A 42 2.58 -2.57 5.63
CA GLY A 42 3.53 -3.43 6.33
C GLY A 42 3.79 -4.72 5.58
N GLN A 43 2.75 -5.32 5.00
CA GLN A 43 2.89 -6.51 4.15
C GLN A 43 3.66 -6.19 2.87
N ILE A 44 3.40 -5.05 2.23
CA ILE A 44 4.10 -4.62 1.00
C ILE A 44 5.59 -4.45 1.27
N GLU A 45 5.97 -3.78 2.36
CA GLU A 45 7.37 -3.59 2.76
C GLU A 45 8.07 -4.91 3.08
N GLN A 46 7.36 -5.87 3.68
CA GLN A 46 7.91 -7.20 3.97
C GLN A 46 8.18 -8.01 2.71
N ILE A 47 7.26 -7.98 1.73
CA ILE A 47 7.40 -8.74 0.48
C ILE A 47 8.46 -8.12 -0.43
N THR A 48 8.44 -6.79 -0.57
CA THR A 48 9.36 -6.09 -1.46
C THR A 48 10.74 -5.88 -0.83
N GLY A 49 10.83 -5.85 0.50
CA GLY A 49 12.04 -5.49 1.24
C GLY A 49 12.42 -4.02 1.09
N LEU A 50 11.54 -3.20 0.50
CA LEU A 50 11.79 -1.80 0.15
C LEU A 50 10.78 -0.89 0.84
N GLN A 51 11.24 0.28 1.26
CA GLN A 51 10.39 1.32 1.84
C GLN A 51 10.00 2.32 0.77
N GLY A 52 8.73 2.72 0.82
CA GLY A 52 8.11 3.68 -0.08
C GLY A 52 7.48 4.85 0.67
N ILE A 53 6.65 5.59 -0.06
CA ILE A 53 5.97 6.78 0.41
C ILE A 53 4.48 6.59 0.21
N LEU A 54 3.69 6.64 1.30
CA LEU A 54 2.24 6.65 1.26
C LEU A 54 1.73 8.09 1.10
N GLN A 55 1.11 8.42 -0.03
CA GLN A 55 0.49 9.73 -0.31
C GLN A 55 -0.85 9.53 -1.00
N ASP A 56 -1.87 10.28 -0.56
CA ASP A 56 -3.21 10.30 -1.17
C ASP A 56 -3.86 8.91 -1.36
N GLY A 57 -3.53 7.94 -0.50
CA GLY A 57 -4.04 6.56 -0.58
C GLY A 57 -3.28 5.65 -1.55
N GLU A 58 -2.23 6.16 -2.20
CA GLU A 58 -1.28 5.41 -3.02
C GLU A 58 0.01 5.18 -2.23
N TYR A 59 0.52 3.94 -2.25
CA TYR A 59 1.83 3.63 -1.70
C TYR A 59 2.82 3.47 -2.85
N LYS A 60 3.82 4.35 -2.95
CA LYS A 60 4.80 4.33 -4.04
C LYS A 60 6.20 3.99 -3.55
N ILE A 61 6.80 2.98 -4.14
CA ILE A 61 8.20 2.59 -3.98
C ILE A 61 8.96 3.10 -5.19
N ALA A 62 10.08 3.81 -4.97
CA ALA A 62 10.96 4.29 -6.03
C ALA A 62 12.39 3.81 -5.75
N VAL A 63 12.98 3.14 -6.74
CA VAL A 63 14.32 2.55 -6.67
C VAL A 63 15.21 3.25 -7.71
N PRO A 64 16.07 4.18 -7.29
CA PRO A 64 17.00 4.83 -8.19
C PRO A 64 18.13 3.86 -8.59
N GLN A 65 18.40 3.72 -9.89
CA GLN A 65 19.50 2.90 -10.42
C GLN A 65 20.83 3.64 -10.26
N ASN A 66 21.47 3.50 -9.09
CA ASN A 66 22.73 4.19 -8.77
C ASN A 66 23.98 3.51 -9.36
N ASP A 67 23.84 2.28 -9.82
CA ASP A 67 24.88 1.45 -10.43
C ASP A 67 25.11 1.78 -11.93
N LEU A 68 24.08 2.28 -12.61
CA LEU A 68 24.13 2.65 -14.01
C LEU A 68 24.94 3.94 -14.24
N ASN A 69 26.06 3.81 -14.96
CA ASN A 69 26.88 4.93 -15.43
C ASN A 69 26.60 5.22 -16.91
N VAL A 70 25.43 5.79 -17.21
CA VAL A 70 25.02 6.11 -18.58
C VAL A 70 25.43 7.54 -18.94
N SER A 71 26.04 7.71 -20.11
CA SER A 71 26.38 9.01 -20.68
C SER A 71 25.85 9.11 -22.11
N VAL A 72 25.15 10.21 -22.42
CA VAL A 72 24.62 10.51 -23.77
C VAL A 72 25.21 11.84 -24.21
N ASP A 73 25.83 11.88 -25.40
CA ASP A 73 26.46 13.08 -25.97
C ASP A 73 27.41 13.82 -25.02
N GLY A 74 28.14 13.08 -24.18
CA GLY A 74 29.07 13.63 -23.20
C GLY A 74 28.45 14.11 -21.88
N PHE A 75 27.12 14.04 -21.74
CA PHE A 75 26.42 14.32 -20.49
C PHE A 75 26.13 13.03 -19.73
N ARG A 76 26.50 13.00 -18.44
CA ARG A 76 26.15 11.88 -17.55
C ARG A 76 24.68 11.99 -17.14
N ILE A 77 23.94 10.90 -17.32
CA ILE A 77 22.56 10.79 -16.86
C ILE A 77 22.57 10.37 -15.38
N ILE A 78 21.86 11.11 -14.53
CA ILE A 78 21.68 10.78 -13.10
C ILE A 78 20.31 10.14 -12.87
N PRO A 79 20.12 9.32 -11.83
CA PRO A 79 18.87 8.56 -11.63
C PRO A 79 17.57 9.37 -11.62
N PRO A 80 17.52 10.59 -11.04
CA PRO A 80 16.33 11.44 -11.11
C PRO A 80 15.93 11.88 -12.53
N MET A 81 16.81 11.74 -13.52
CA MET A 81 16.55 12.09 -14.93
C MET A 81 15.94 10.93 -15.74
N GLY A 82 15.32 9.95 -15.07
CA GLY A 82 14.62 8.84 -15.72
C GLY A 82 15.30 7.47 -15.63
N LEU A 83 16.30 7.30 -14.75
CA LEU A 83 16.85 5.98 -14.42
C LEU A 83 16.34 5.48 -13.05
N THR A 84 15.08 5.79 -12.74
CA THR A 84 14.44 5.35 -11.49
C THR A 84 13.29 4.43 -11.85
N THR A 85 13.38 3.19 -11.39
CA THR A 85 12.29 2.20 -11.43
C THR A 85 11.30 2.54 -10.31
N TRP A 86 10.00 2.46 -10.55
CA TRP A 86 9.01 2.64 -9.48
C TRP A 86 7.80 1.73 -9.60
N ALA A 87 7.19 1.45 -8.46
CA ALA A 87 5.94 0.71 -8.36
C ALA A 87 5.02 1.40 -7.35
N ALA A 88 3.79 1.66 -7.76
CA ALA A 88 2.72 2.23 -6.96
C ALA A 88 1.60 1.21 -6.74
N PHE A 89 1.14 1.14 -5.49
CA PHE A 89 0.05 0.30 -5.05
C PHE A 89 -1.16 1.21 -4.76
N ILE A 90 -2.31 0.87 -5.32
CA ILE A 90 -3.57 1.61 -5.17
C ILE A 90 -4.66 0.62 -4.74
N PRO A 91 -5.44 0.91 -3.69
CA PRO A 91 -6.54 0.05 -3.28
C PRO A 91 -7.69 0.17 -4.28
N THR A 92 -8.27 -0.97 -4.67
CA THR A 92 -9.46 -1.06 -5.52
C THR A 92 -10.56 -1.85 -4.78
N PRO A 93 -11.84 -1.72 -5.19
CA PRO A 93 -12.94 -2.53 -4.64
C PRO A 93 -12.66 -4.04 -4.64
N ASP A 94 -11.98 -4.51 -5.70
CA ASP A 94 -11.74 -5.93 -5.96
C ASP A 94 -10.36 -6.41 -5.46
N GLY A 95 -9.52 -5.51 -4.90
CA GLY A 95 -8.19 -5.86 -4.40
C GLY A 95 -7.20 -4.69 -4.38
N GLY A 96 -5.97 -4.95 -4.78
CA GLY A 96 -4.92 -3.94 -4.98
C GLY A 96 -4.51 -3.90 -6.44
N MET A 97 -4.41 -2.71 -7.02
CA MET A 97 -3.82 -2.49 -8.32
C MET A 97 -2.37 -2.04 -8.15
N VAL A 98 -1.48 -2.61 -8.96
CA VAL A 98 -0.08 -2.19 -9.01
C VAL A 98 0.22 -1.61 -10.39
N MET A 99 0.83 -0.43 -10.41
CA MET A 99 1.32 0.22 -11.62
C MET A 99 2.77 0.60 -11.41
N GLY A 100 3.58 0.56 -12.46
CA GLY A 100 4.97 0.93 -12.34
C GLY A 100 5.70 0.92 -13.66
N ASP A 101 6.93 1.43 -13.62
CA ASP A 101 7.91 1.24 -14.68
C ASP A 101 9.17 0.57 -14.14
N PHE A 102 9.83 -0.18 -15.02
CA PHE A 102 11.11 -0.80 -14.75
C PHE A 102 12.12 -0.25 -15.75
N VAL A 103 13.20 0.33 -15.23
CA VAL A 103 14.36 0.74 -16.01
C VAL A 103 15.37 -0.39 -15.99
N VAL A 104 15.56 -1.02 -17.14
CA VAL A 104 16.44 -2.17 -17.34
C VAL A 104 17.40 -1.91 -18.50
N LEU A 105 18.54 -2.59 -18.50
CA LEU A 105 19.46 -2.59 -19.64
C LEU A 105 18.92 -3.45 -20.79
N GLU A 106 19.44 -3.24 -22.00
CA GLU A 106 18.99 -3.93 -23.22
C GLU A 106 19.12 -5.46 -23.11
N ASP A 107 20.18 -5.94 -22.47
CA ASP A 107 20.45 -7.35 -22.24
C ASP A 107 19.56 -7.99 -21.16
N GLU A 108 18.94 -7.18 -20.29
CA GLU A 108 18.09 -7.62 -19.19
C GLU A 108 16.60 -7.64 -19.55
N VAL A 109 16.19 -7.03 -20.67
CA VAL A 109 14.78 -6.95 -21.10
C VAL A 109 14.13 -8.33 -21.18
N GLY A 110 14.80 -9.29 -21.83
CA GLY A 110 14.27 -10.64 -22.01
C GLY A 110 14.04 -11.38 -20.68
N PRO A 111 15.08 -11.52 -19.82
CA PRO A 111 14.94 -12.13 -18.50
C PRO A 111 13.86 -11.49 -17.62
N VAL A 112 13.78 -10.15 -17.60
CA VAL A 112 12.78 -9.44 -16.80
C VAL A 112 11.37 -9.68 -17.31
N GLN A 113 11.17 -9.61 -18.63
CA GLN A 113 9.87 -9.89 -19.22
C GLN A 113 9.42 -11.32 -18.95
N GLN A 114 10.33 -12.30 -19.04
CA GLN A 114 10.02 -13.70 -18.74
C GLN A 114 9.58 -13.87 -17.27
N THR A 115 10.28 -13.21 -16.34
CA THR A 115 9.94 -13.24 -14.91
C THR A 115 8.55 -12.64 -14.64
N LEU A 116 8.15 -11.60 -15.38
CA LEU A 116 6.83 -11.00 -15.24
C LEU A 116 5.71 -11.86 -15.84
N ILE A 117 6.01 -12.64 -16.89
CA ILE A 117 5.05 -13.55 -17.52
C ILE A 117 4.85 -14.81 -16.69
N ASP A 118 5.93 -15.36 -16.13
CA ASP A 118 5.92 -16.63 -15.40
C ASP A 118 5.45 -16.52 -13.94
N GLY A 119 5.12 -15.30 -13.49
CA GLY A 119 4.80 -14.93 -12.11
C GLY A 119 3.98 -15.94 -11.30
#